data_AF-A0A3A4W0R2-F1
#
_entry.id   AF-A0A3A4W0R2-F1
#
_cell.length_a   1.000
_cell.length_b   1.000
_cell.length_c   1.000
_cell.angle_alpha   90.00
_cell.angle_beta   90.00
_cell.angle_gamma   90.00
#
_symmetry.space_group_name_H-M   'P 1'
#
loop_
_entity.id
_entity.type
_entity.pdbx_description
1 polymer ?
#
loop_
_entity_poly.entity_id
_entity_poly.type
_entity_poly.pdbx_seq_one_letter_code
_entity_poly.pdbx_strand_id
1 'polypeptide(L)'
;MRTRRTRMKRGQAAPAAIEVESELGPQNRHISLDDVQEIAEKLERFQFLESLTKEFTGKIKDIANELIEFRRDLQRKLEPGFVEMASKEIPEASNQLEGINETLEKSTMKIMDINDAQMEASGAQIAYLKSILSGSHDTGDPLQKQLEVLESIHGLSLSMLEPLSFQDLVGQRIQRIIQLVKSMEMRIEDLIISCGIKLQKHKENPRKTYDQLKKDVENFKIELKGPQREGEGLGQADIDALLNSM
;
A
#
# COMPACT_ATOMS: atom_id res chain seq x y z
N MET A 1 -24.19 68.57 -52.24
CA MET A 1 -23.48 68.07 -53.44
C MET A 1 -23.47 66.55 -53.40
N ARG A 2 -24.25 65.89 -54.27
CA ARG A 2 -23.78 65.11 -55.43
C ARG A 2 -22.85 63.93 -55.04
N THR A 3 -23.38 62.70 -54.96
CA THR A 3 -23.33 61.61 -56.00
C THR A 3 -21.92 61.04 -56.24
N ARG A 4 -21.62 59.73 -56.18
CA ARG A 4 -22.13 58.59 -56.98
C ARG A 4 -21.55 57.26 -56.40
N ARG A 5 -22.37 56.22 -56.16
CA ARG A 5 -22.51 54.94 -56.93
C ARG A 5 -21.19 54.23 -57.27
N THR A 6 -20.96 52.98 -56.85
CA THR A 6 -21.41 51.69 -57.47
C THR A 6 -20.78 50.56 -56.60
N ARG A 7 -21.27 49.31 -56.45
CA ARG A 7 -21.84 48.37 -57.43
C ARG A 7 -22.56 47.21 -56.71
N MET A 8 -23.54 46.64 -57.41
CA MET A 8 -24.39 45.49 -57.08
C MET A 8 -23.65 44.15 -56.86
N LYS A 9 -24.22 43.24 -56.04
CA LYS A 9 -25.03 42.08 -56.52
C LYS A 9 -25.64 41.25 -55.37
N ARG A 10 -26.98 41.10 -55.43
CA ARG A 10 -27.85 39.92 -55.25
C ARG A 10 -27.51 38.96 -54.07
N GLY A 11 -28.45 38.58 -53.20
CA GLY A 11 -29.86 38.28 -53.48
C GLY A 11 -30.76 38.44 -52.25
N GLN A 12 -32.04 38.55 -52.57
CA GLN A 12 -33.18 38.88 -51.73
C GLN A 12 -33.50 37.80 -50.69
N ALA A 13 -33.91 38.24 -49.50
CA ALA A 13 -35.13 37.78 -48.83
C ALA A 13 -35.43 38.71 -47.63
N ALA A 14 -36.36 39.64 -47.81
CA ALA A 14 -37.02 40.38 -46.75
C ALA A 14 -38.53 40.08 -46.87
N PRO A 15 -39.30 40.30 -45.79
CA PRO A 15 -40.26 39.34 -45.26
C PRO A 15 -41.61 39.41 -45.97
N ALA A 16 -42.16 38.25 -46.32
CA ALA A 16 -43.54 38.14 -46.76
C ALA A 16 -44.36 37.57 -45.60
N ALA A 17 -45.20 38.43 -45.03
CA ALA A 17 -46.41 37.99 -44.36
C ALA A 17 -47.15 37.05 -45.33
N ILE A 18 -47.33 35.81 -44.93
CA ILE A 18 -48.26 34.91 -45.60
C ILE A 18 -49.50 34.87 -44.72
N GLU A 19 -50.57 35.35 -45.34
CA GLU A 19 -51.92 35.37 -44.87
C GLU A 19 -52.32 34.05 -44.23
N VAL A 20 -53.02 34.17 -43.11
CA VAL A 20 -53.84 33.12 -42.52
C VAL A 20 -55.01 32.92 -43.49
N GLU A 21 -54.77 32.20 -44.59
CA GLU A 21 -55.85 31.70 -45.42
C GLU A 21 -56.44 30.46 -44.78
N SER A 22 -57.74 30.59 -44.54
CA SER A 22 -58.63 29.59 -43.99
C SER A 22 -58.71 28.38 -44.93
N GLU A 23 -58.02 27.30 -44.60
CA GLU A 23 -58.40 25.96 -45.05
C GLU A 23 -58.62 25.04 -43.85
N LEU A 24 -59.48 25.48 -42.94
CA LEU A 24 -60.28 24.56 -42.14
C LEU A 24 -61.54 24.24 -42.94
N GLY A 25 -61.38 23.48 -44.03
CA GLY A 25 -62.46 22.58 -44.43
C GLY A 25 -62.72 21.64 -43.24
N PRO A 26 -63.97 21.25 -42.94
CA PRO A 26 -64.23 20.26 -41.91
C PRO A 26 -63.72 18.92 -42.43
N GLN A 27 -62.41 18.69 -42.36
CA GLN A 27 -61.88 17.35 -42.25
C GLN A 27 -62.35 16.87 -40.89
N ASN A 28 -63.54 16.30 -40.89
CA ASN A 28 -63.91 15.27 -39.95
C ASN A 28 -62.86 14.17 -40.16
N ARG A 29 -61.64 14.35 -39.62
CA ARG A 29 -60.66 13.28 -39.50
C ARG A 29 -61.35 12.31 -38.58
N HIS A 30 -62.00 11.34 -39.20
CA HIS A 30 -62.48 10.18 -38.53
C HIS A 30 -61.22 9.57 -37.93
N ILE A 31 -61.00 9.80 -36.64
CA ILE A 31 -59.94 9.14 -35.92
C ILE A 31 -60.30 7.66 -36.07
N SER A 32 -59.51 6.92 -36.85
CA SER A 32 -59.76 5.49 -37.00
C SER A 32 -59.48 4.83 -35.65
N LEU A 33 -60.16 3.74 -35.35
CA LEU A 33 -59.79 2.91 -34.19
C LEU A 33 -58.31 2.53 -34.25
N ASP A 34 -57.75 2.37 -35.45
CA ASP A 34 -56.33 2.13 -35.69
C ASP A 34 -55.43 3.31 -35.26
N ASP A 35 -55.85 4.56 -35.47
CA ASP A 35 -55.08 5.75 -35.05
C ASP A 35 -55.09 5.92 -33.52
N VAL A 36 -56.25 5.65 -32.89
CA VAL A 36 -56.36 5.63 -31.42
C VAL A 36 -55.50 4.53 -30.83
N GLN A 37 -55.47 3.37 -31.48
CA GLN A 37 -54.66 2.22 -31.07
C GLN A 37 -53.15 2.52 -31.21
N GLU A 38 -52.72 3.18 -32.29
CA GLU A 38 -51.32 3.58 -32.47
C GLU A 38 -50.88 4.65 -31.44
N ILE A 39 -51.76 5.60 -31.13
CA ILE A 39 -51.49 6.61 -30.08
C ILE A 39 -51.43 5.94 -28.71
N ALA A 40 -52.34 5.01 -28.41
CA ALA A 40 -52.33 4.25 -27.16
C ALA A 40 -51.03 3.45 -27.00
N GLU A 41 -50.59 2.73 -28.04
CA GLU A 41 -49.31 2.01 -28.03
C GLU A 41 -48.10 2.94 -27.83
N LYS A 42 -48.10 4.12 -28.44
CA LYS A 42 -47.03 5.11 -28.24
C LYS A 42 -47.05 5.69 -26.83
N LEU A 43 -48.23 5.92 -26.26
CA LEU A 43 -48.40 6.41 -24.90
C LEU A 43 -47.92 5.37 -23.86
N GLU A 44 -48.26 4.10 -24.07
CA GLU A 44 -47.80 2.99 -23.24
C GLU A 44 -46.27 2.84 -23.31
N ARG A 45 -45.67 2.95 -24.50
CA ARG A 45 -44.21 2.97 -24.64
C ARG A 45 -43.57 4.16 -23.94
N PHE A 46 -44.20 5.33 -24.01
CA PHE A 46 -43.71 6.53 -23.33
C PHE A 46 -43.76 6.38 -21.81
N GLN A 47 -44.87 5.87 -21.27
CA GLN A 47 -45.01 5.56 -19.84
C GLN A 47 -44.03 4.48 -19.38
N PHE A 48 -43.79 3.46 -20.20
CA PHE A 48 -42.76 2.45 -19.94
C PHE A 48 -41.36 3.08 -19.87
N LEU A 49 -41.00 3.94 -20.84
CA LEU A 49 -39.71 4.63 -20.86
C LEU A 49 -39.55 5.58 -19.66
N GLU A 50 -40.62 6.26 -19.26
CA GLU A 50 -40.61 7.13 -18.06
C GLU A 50 -40.39 6.31 -16.78
N SER A 51 -41.10 5.18 -16.64
CA SER A 51 -40.93 4.26 -15.51
C SER A 51 -39.53 3.65 -15.47
N LEU A 52 -39.02 3.20 -16.62
CA LEU A 52 -37.67 2.65 -16.76
C LEU A 52 -36.60 3.69 -16.43
N THR A 53 -36.78 4.94 -16.88
CA THR A 53 -35.86 6.04 -16.57
C THR A 53 -35.86 6.37 -15.08
N LYS A 54 -37.03 6.33 -14.43
CA LYS A 54 -37.16 6.56 -12.99
C LYS A 54 -36.51 5.44 -12.18
N GLU A 55 -36.69 4.17 -12.57
CA GLU A 55 -36.01 3.02 -11.95
C GLU A 55 -34.50 3.12 -12.12
N PHE A 56 -34.04 3.40 -13.35
CA PHE A 56 -32.61 3.50 -13.66
C PHE A 56 -31.95 4.65 -12.89
N THR A 57 -32.61 5.81 -12.81
CA THR A 57 -32.13 6.96 -12.03
C THR A 57 -32.10 6.65 -10.53
N GLY A 58 -33.09 5.90 -10.03
CA GLY A 58 -33.10 5.40 -8.65
C GLY A 58 -31.90 4.51 -8.36
N LYS A 59 -31.66 3.49 -9.19
CA LYS A 59 -30.52 2.57 -9.03
C LYS A 59 -29.17 3.28 -9.14
N ILE A 60 -29.02 4.24 -10.05
CA ILE A 60 -27.80 5.06 -10.14
C ILE A 60 -27.60 5.87 -8.85
N LYS A 61 -28.68 6.44 -8.30
CA LYS A 61 -28.61 7.19 -7.04
C LYS A 61 -28.22 6.29 -5.87
N ASP A 62 -28.73 5.07 -5.81
CA ASP A 62 -28.38 4.09 -4.78
C ASP A 62 -26.89 3.72 -4.86
N ILE A 63 -26.40 3.40 -6.07
CA ILE A 63 -24.96 3.13 -6.31
C ILE A 63 -24.10 4.36 -5.95
N ALA A 64 -24.54 5.57 -6.28
CA ALA A 64 -23.82 6.79 -5.93
C ALA A 64 -23.73 6.99 -4.42
N ASN A 65 -24.81 6.72 -3.68
CA ASN A 65 -24.82 6.79 -2.22
C ASN A 65 -23.89 5.74 -1.61
N GLU A 66 -23.93 4.50 -2.12
CA GLU A 66 -23.07 3.41 -1.67
C GLU A 66 -21.58 3.73 -1.91
N LEU A 67 -21.26 4.36 -3.05
CA LEU A 67 -19.91 4.85 -3.36
C LEU A 67 -19.47 5.99 -2.41
N ILE A 68 -20.38 6.90 -2.06
CA ILE A 68 -20.11 7.99 -1.11
C ILE A 68 -19.87 7.45 0.30
N GLU A 69 -20.67 6.47 0.74
CA GLU A 69 -20.47 5.80 2.02
C GLU A 69 -19.14 5.05 2.05
N PHE A 70 -18.83 4.27 1.01
CA PHE A 70 -17.55 3.59 0.86
C PHE A 70 -16.36 4.56 0.90
N ARG A 71 -16.45 5.69 0.20
CA ARG A 71 -15.43 6.75 0.24
C ARG A 71 -15.25 7.28 1.66
N ARG A 72 -16.35 7.54 2.38
CA ARG A 72 -16.32 8.06 3.75
C ARG A 72 -15.72 7.05 4.72
N ASP A 73 -15.99 5.77 4.51
CA ASP A 73 -15.45 4.67 5.29
C ASP A 73 -13.95 4.47 5.05
N LEU A 74 -13.51 4.52 3.79
CA LEU A 74 -12.08 4.56 3.45
C LEU A 74 -11.39 5.75 4.11
N GLN A 75 -11.99 6.95 4.03
CA GLN A 75 -11.41 8.15 4.60
C GLN A 75 -11.31 8.08 6.13
N ARG A 76 -12.27 7.45 6.82
CA ARG A 76 -12.22 7.19 8.26
C ARG A 76 -11.17 6.15 8.64
N LYS A 77 -11.03 5.07 7.85
CA LYS A 77 -10.04 4.00 8.08
C LYS A 77 -8.62 4.42 7.72
N LEU A 78 -8.46 5.39 6.82
CA LEU A 78 -7.19 6.02 6.48
C LEU A 78 -6.77 7.11 7.48
N GLU A 79 -7.67 7.51 8.39
CA GLU A 79 -7.34 8.42 9.51
C GLU A 79 -6.77 7.63 10.73
N PRO A 80 -6.22 8.33 11.73
CA PRO A 80 -4.84 8.28 12.27
C PRO A 80 -4.15 6.92 12.48
N GLY A 81 -4.88 5.80 12.57
CA GLY A 81 -4.30 4.48 12.84
C GLY A 81 -3.35 4.00 11.73
N PHE A 82 -3.65 4.27 10.46
CA PHE A 82 -2.75 3.92 9.35
C PHE A 82 -1.48 4.77 9.35
N VAL A 83 -1.61 6.03 9.78
CA VAL A 83 -0.51 6.97 9.89
C VAL A 83 0.41 6.56 11.03
N GLU A 84 -0.12 6.29 12.22
CA GLU A 84 0.64 5.82 13.37
C GLU A 84 1.30 4.46 13.11
N MET A 85 0.58 3.54 12.44
CA MET A 85 1.15 2.26 12.04
C MET A 85 2.34 2.44 11.07
N ALA A 86 2.23 3.35 10.10
CA ALA A 86 3.29 3.61 9.14
C ALA A 86 4.47 4.41 9.69
N SER A 87 4.19 5.40 10.54
CA SER A 87 5.19 6.32 11.08
C SER A 87 5.91 5.76 12.31
N LYS A 88 5.29 4.80 13.01
CA LYS A 88 5.79 4.32 14.29
C LYS A 88 5.87 2.80 14.38
N GLU A 89 4.76 2.09 14.19
CA GLU A 89 4.72 0.64 14.45
C GLU A 89 5.58 -0.17 13.46
N ILE A 90 5.53 0.15 12.16
CA ILE A 90 6.32 -0.54 11.13
C ILE A 90 7.83 -0.27 11.30
N PRO A 91 8.30 1.00 11.45
CA PRO A 91 9.70 1.28 11.74
C PRO A 91 10.18 0.63 13.05
N GLU A 92 9.35 0.68 14.10
CA GLU A 92 9.66 0.06 15.39
C GLU A 92 9.82 -1.46 15.26
N ALA A 93 8.90 -2.14 14.57
CA ALA A 93 9.00 -3.57 14.30
C ALA A 93 10.25 -3.94 13.49
N SER A 94 10.62 -3.12 12.50
CA SER A 94 11.85 -3.28 11.73
C SER A 94 13.11 -3.21 12.61
N ASN A 95 13.18 -2.19 13.48
CA ASN A 95 14.28 -2.01 14.43
C ASN A 95 14.34 -3.11 15.48
N GLN A 96 13.18 -3.57 15.99
CA GLN A 96 13.11 -4.69 16.92
C GLN A 96 13.62 -5.98 16.28
N LEU A 97 13.25 -6.27 15.02
CA LEU A 97 13.74 -7.44 14.30
C LEU A 97 15.27 -7.38 14.08
N GLU A 98 15.82 -6.20 13.81
CA GLU A 98 17.25 -5.98 13.69
C GLU A 98 17.97 -6.23 15.04
N GLY A 99 17.44 -5.69 16.13
CA GLY A 99 17.96 -5.95 17.48
C GLY A 99 17.87 -7.42 17.91
N ILE A 100 16.80 -8.12 17.55
CA ILE A 100 16.66 -9.57 17.78
C ILE A 100 17.73 -10.33 17.00
N ASN A 101 17.96 -9.97 15.72
CA ASN A 101 18.98 -10.62 14.88
C ASN A 101 20.38 -10.47 15.47
N GLU A 102 20.75 -9.24 15.88
CA GLU A 102 22.05 -9.00 16.53
C GLU A 102 22.21 -9.77 17.85
N THR A 103 21.16 -9.79 18.67
CA THR A 103 21.19 -10.49 19.96
C THR A 103 21.33 -11.99 19.77
N LEU A 104 20.65 -12.54 18.75
CA LEU A 104 20.75 -13.95 18.37
C LEU A 104 22.18 -14.29 17.91
N GLU A 105 22.79 -13.45 17.09
CA GLU A 105 24.17 -13.63 16.62
C GLU A 105 25.17 -13.60 17.77
N LYS A 106 25.10 -12.56 18.61
CA LYS A 106 25.95 -12.43 19.81
C LYS A 106 25.80 -13.61 20.77
N SER A 107 24.57 -14.11 20.95
CA SER A 107 24.31 -15.25 21.83
C SER A 107 24.85 -16.54 21.24
N THR A 108 24.73 -16.72 19.93
CA THR A 108 25.24 -17.91 19.23
C THR A 108 26.77 -17.95 19.26
N MET A 109 27.44 -16.83 19.02
CA MET A 109 28.90 -16.74 19.17
C MET A 109 29.34 -17.11 20.59
N LYS A 110 28.66 -16.59 21.62
CA LYS A 110 28.96 -16.97 23.02
C LYS A 110 28.76 -18.46 23.29
N ILE A 111 27.73 -19.07 22.73
CA ILE A 111 27.50 -20.53 22.87
C ILE A 111 28.66 -21.30 22.22
N MET A 112 29.13 -20.86 21.05
CA MET A 112 30.26 -21.46 20.37
C MET A 112 31.55 -21.34 21.19
N ASP A 113 31.84 -20.15 21.72
CA ASP A 113 33.02 -19.92 22.58
C ASP A 113 33.00 -20.82 23.84
N ILE A 114 31.82 -20.96 24.48
CA ILE A 114 31.64 -21.84 25.65
C ILE A 114 31.83 -23.31 25.25
N ASN A 115 31.29 -23.72 24.10
CA ASN A 115 31.42 -25.09 23.62
C ASN A 115 32.87 -25.44 23.26
N ASP A 116 33.60 -24.51 22.66
CA ASP A 116 35.02 -24.68 22.35
C ASP A 116 35.86 -24.83 23.63
N ALA A 117 35.62 -23.97 24.63
CA ALA A 117 36.27 -24.09 25.94
C ALA A 117 35.93 -25.43 26.63
N GLN A 118 34.68 -25.89 26.51
CA GLN A 118 34.25 -27.18 27.03
C GLN A 118 34.95 -28.34 26.30
N MET A 119 35.12 -28.26 24.98
CA MET A 119 35.83 -29.27 24.20
C MET A 119 37.30 -29.35 24.59
N GLU A 120 37.98 -28.21 24.78
CA GLU A 120 39.37 -28.14 25.23
C GLU A 120 39.53 -28.78 26.61
N ALA A 121 38.69 -28.39 27.58
CA ALA A 121 38.73 -28.93 28.93
C ALA A 121 38.45 -30.44 28.96
N SER A 122 37.44 -30.90 28.22
CA SER A 122 37.11 -32.33 28.12
C SER A 122 38.24 -33.11 27.47
N GLY A 123 38.82 -32.59 26.38
CA GLY A 123 39.96 -33.20 25.68
C GLY A 123 41.18 -33.35 26.58
N ALA A 124 41.52 -32.30 27.35
CA ALA A 124 42.62 -32.34 28.32
C ALA A 124 42.37 -33.39 29.43
N GLN A 125 41.14 -33.46 29.94
CA GLN A 125 40.76 -34.43 30.98
C GLN A 125 40.82 -35.88 30.46
N ILE A 126 40.36 -36.12 29.22
CA ILE A 126 40.45 -37.41 28.53
C ILE A 126 41.92 -37.84 28.40
N ALA A 127 42.79 -36.94 27.94
CA ALA A 127 44.22 -37.23 27.77
C ALA A 127 44.89 -37.57 29.11
N TYR A 128 44.59 -36.81 30.16
CA TYR A 128 45.09 -37.06 31.51
C TYR A 128 44.65 -38.44 32.03
N LEU A 129 43.36 -38.76 31.96
CA LEU A 129 42.84 -40.05 32.42
C LEU A 129 43.43 -41.23 31.64
N LYS A 130 43.57 -41.10 30.31
CA LYS A 130 44.25 -42.10 29.48
C LYS A 130 45.69 -42.35 29.93
N SER A 131 46.42 -41.30 30.32
CA SER A 131 47.80 -41.44 30.83
C SER A 131 47.89 -42.19 32.17
N ILE A 132 46.86 -42.08 33.02
CA ILE A 132 46.79 -42.81 34.30
C ILE A 132 46.46 -44.28 34.05
N LEU A 133 45.46 -44.54 33.20
CA LEU A 133 44.99 -45.88 32.85
C LEU A 133 46.07 -46.71 32.14
N SER A 134 46.92 -46.09 31.32
CA SER A 134 48.03 -46.79 30.66
C SER A 134 49.19 -47.15 31.59
N GLY A 135 49.31 -46.47 32.75
CA GLY A 135 50.37 -46.69 33.74
C GLY A 135 49.99 -47.57 34.93
N SER A 136 48.73 -47.99 35.06
CA SER A 136 48.23 -48.78 36.20
C SER A 136 47.50 -50.06 35.73
N HIS A 137 47.97 -51.22 36.18
CA HIS A 137 47.40 -52.53 35.84
C HIS A 137 46.12 -52.90 36.62
N ASP A 138 45.71 -52.08 37.60
CA ASP A 138 44.63 -52.41 38.57
C ASP A 138 43.62 -51.25 38.80
N THR A 139 43.69 -50.19 37.98
CA THR A 139 42.73 -49.08 38.04
C THR A 139 41.40 -49.51 37.43
N GLY A 140 40.47 -49.90 38.32
CA GLY A 140 39.22 -50.57 37.97
C GLY A 140 38.18 -49.79 37.15
N ASP A 141 37.14 -50.55 36.81
CA ASP A 141 35.88 -50.22 36.11
C ASP A 141 35.34 -48.77 36.27
N PRO A 142 35.40 -48.10 37.44
CA PRO A 142 34.90 -46.72 37.58
C PRO A 142 35.66 -45.67 36.75
N LEU A 143 36.99 -45.76 36.64
CA LEU A 143 37.81 -44.81 35.89
C LEU A 143 37.58 -44.94 34.38
N GLN A 144 37.38 -46.17 33.91
CA GLN A 144 37.07 -46.45 32.51
C GLN A 144 35.69 -45.93 32.13
N LYS A 145 34.68 -46.13 33.00
CA LYS A 145 33.34 -45.51 32.82
C LYS A 145 33.40 -43.98 32.77
N GLN A 146 34.24 -43.36 33.60
CA GLN A 146 34.37 -41.90 33.60
C GLN A 146 35.04 -41.38 32.31
N LEU A 147 35.99 -42.15 31.76
CA LEU A 147 36.58 -41.85 30.46
C LEU A 147 35.54 -41.93 29.32
N GLU A 148 34.73 -42.98 29.29
CA GLU A 148 33.65 -43.14 28.30
C GLU A 148 32.63 -42.00 28.35
N VAL A 149 32.25 -41.56 29.56
CA VAL A 149 31.34 -40.42 29.73
C VAL A 149 31.96 -39.13 29.20
N LEU A 150 33.24 -38.87 29.48
CA LEU A 150 33.92 -37.67 28.97
C LEU A 150 34.08 -37.68 27.45
N GLU A 151 34.42 -38.82 26.85
CA GLU A 151 34.46 -38.98 25.39
C GLU A 151 33.08 -38.75 24.76
N SER A 152 32.02 -39.21 25.42
CA SER A 152 30.65 -38.94 24.99
C SER A 152 30.31 -37.45 25.06
N ILE A 153 30.65 -36.75 26.16
CA ILE A 153 30.46 -35.30 26.28
C ILE A 153 31.24 -34.55 25.20
N HIS A 154 32.49 -34.93 24.95
CA HIS A 154 33.32 -34.31 23.90
C HIS A 154 32.71 -34.50 22.51
N GLY A 155 32.23 -35.71 22.21
CA GLY A 155 31.53 -36.00 20.96
C GLY A 155 30.25 -35.19 20.77
N LEU A 156 29.43 -35.07 21.83
CA LEU A 156 28.21 -34.25 21.81
C LEU A 156 28.51 -32.76 21.60
N SER A 157 29.56 -32.25 22.23
CA SER A 157 30.04 -30.88 22.00
C SER A 157 30.46 -30.65 20.55
N LEU A 158 31.18 -31.59 19.93
CA LEU A 158 31.52 -31.50 18.50
C LEU A 158 30.25 -31.50 17.62
N SER A 159 29.28 -32.36 17.92
CA SER A 159 28.00 -32.40 17.21
C SER A 159 27.17 -31.11 17.37
N MET A 160 27.39 -30.32 18.43
CA MET A 160 26.71 -29.04 18.62
C MET A 160 27.21 -27.94 17.66
N LEU A 161 28.42 -28.05 17.12
CA LEU A 161 28.97 -27.04 16.19
C LEU A 161 28.23 -27.01 14.85
N GLU A 162 27.79 -28.17 14.34
CA GLU A 162 27.08 -28.28 13.06
C GLU A 162 25.78 -27.45 13.02
N PRO A 163 24.81 -27.62 13.95
CA PRO A 163 23.59 -26.82 13.93
C PRO A 163 23.84 -25.33 14.15
N LEU A 164 24.85 -24.95 14.97
CA LEU A 164 25.21 -23.55 15.21
C LEU A 164 25.80 -22.90 13.95
N SER A 165 26.47 -23.67 13.09
CA SER A 165 27.01 -23.16 11.81
C SER A 165 25.91 -22.71 10.83
N PHE A 166 24.68 -23.22 10.94
CA PHE A 166 23.55 -22.79 10.11
C PHE A 166 22.94 -21.45 10.54
N GLN A 167 23.37 -20.87 11.66
CA GLN A 167 22.87 -19.58 12.15
C GLN A 167 23.10 -18.44 11.14
N ASP A 168 24.17 -18.49 10.34
CA ASP A 168 24.40 -17.52 9.26
C ASP A 168 23.24 -17.48 8.25
N LEU A 169 22.68 -18.65 7.90
CA LEU A 169 21.53 -18.73 7.00
C LEU A 169 20.27 -18.13 7.62
N VAL A 170 20.09 -18.29 8.93
CA VAL A 170 18.97 -17.67 9.68
C VAL A 170 19.15 -16.16 9.72
N GLY A 171 20.36 -15.67 10.00
CA GLY A 171 20.68 -14.25 9.99
C GLY A 171 20.41 -13.60 8.64
N GLN A 172 20.86 -14.23 7.55
CA GLN A 172 20.58 -13.76 6.19
C GLN A 172 19.07 -13.72 5.87
N ARG A 173 18.29 -14.71 6.34
CA ARG A 173 16.82 -14.71 6.14
C ARG A 173 16.17 -13.56 6.90
N ILE A 174 16.55 -13.33 8.15
CA ILE A 174 16.03 -12.20 8.95
C ILE A 174 16.40 -10.87 8.28
N GLN A 175 17.63 -10.72 7.80
CA GLN A 175 18.06 -9.53 7.04
C GLN A 175 17.19 -9.27 5.80
N ARG A 176 16.83 -10.32 5.04
CA ARG A 176 15.89 -10.17 3.91
C ARG A 176 14.50 -9.74 4.35
N ILE A 177 14.00 -10.25 5.48
CA ILE A 177 12.71 -9.84 6.05
C ILE A 177 12.77 -8.36 6.46
N ILE A 178 13.84 -7.94 7.15
CA ILE A 178 14.05 -6.53 7.52
C ILE A 178 14.05 -5.63 6.28
N GLN A 179 14.79 -6.00 5.23
CA GLN A 179 14.79 -5.25 3.97
C GLN A 179 13.41 -5.16 3.32
N LEU A 180 12.62 -6.24 3.38
CA LEU A 180 11.25 -6.25 2.88
C LEU A 180 10.36 -5.30 3.69
N VAL A 181 10.46 -5.32 5.02
CA VAL A 181 9.71 -4.42 5.91
C VAL A 181 10.10 -2.96 5.65
N LYS A 182 11.40 -2.63 5.56
CA LYS A 182 11.88 -1.28 5.20
C LYS A 182 11.39 -0.83 3.81
N SER A 183 11.29 -1.75 2.85
CA SER A 183 10.72 -1.46 1.53
C SER A 183 9.22 -1.18 1.59
N MET A 184 8.49 -1.91 2.43
CA MET A 184 7.06 -1.65 2.68
C MET A 184 6.87 -0.30 3.39
N GLU A 185 7.68 0.00 4.40
CA GLU A 185 7.72 1.29 5.11
C GLU A 185 7.82 2.46 4.13
N MET A 186 8.86 2.50 3.28
CA MET A 186 9.04 3.56 2.28
C MET A 186 7.85 3.68 1.32
N ARG A 187 7.22 2.57 0.93
CA ARG A 187 6.04 2.59 0.04
C ARG A 187 4.80 3.13 0.73
N ILE A 188 4.61 2.80 2.00
CA ILE A 188 3.50 3.28 2.81
C ILE A 188 3.69 4.76 3.14
N GLU A 189 4.90 5.18 3.48
CA GLU A 189 5.27 6.58 3.66
C GLU A 189 4.99 7.38 2.37
N ASP A 190 5.44 6.90 1.21
CA ASP A 190 5.16 7.55 -0.08
C ASP A 190 3.66 7.65 -0.37
N LEU A 191 2.89 6.61 -0.01
CA LEU A 191 1.44 6.59 -0.15
C LEU A 191 0.79 7.63 0.76
N ILE A 192 1.22 7.74 2.02
CA ILE A 192 0.69 8.70 2.99
C ILE A 192 1.05 10.12 2.57
N ILE A 193 2.29 10.40 2.20
CA ILE A 193 2.72 11.71 1.70
C ILE A 193 1.91 12.08 0.45
N SER A 194 1.84 11.18 -0.54
CA SER A 194 1.11 11.39 -1.79
C SER A 194 -0.39 11.61 -1.57
N CYS A 195 -1.02 10.80 -0.72
CA CYS A 195 -2.45 10.89 -0.45
C CYS A 195 -2.78 12.10 0.44
N GLY A 196 -1.98 12.33 1.48
CA GLY A 196 -2.10 13.45 2.42
C GLY A 196 -1.98 14.80 1.73
N ILE A 197 -0.93 15.00 0.91
CA ILE A 197 -0.75 16.24 0.15
C ILE A 197 -1.90 16.44 -0.85
N LYS A 198 -2.32 15.39 -1.56
CA LYS A 198 -3.48 15.48 -2.48
C LYS A 198 -4.74 15.88 -1.74
N LEU A 199 -4.98 15.31 -0.56
CA LEU A 199 -6.17 15.62 0.24
C LEU A 199 -6.11 17.05 0.79
N GLN A 200 -4.95 17.49 1.28
CA GLN A 200 -4.73 18.85 1.79
C GLN A 200 -4.89 19.90 0.69
N LYS A 201 -4.23 19.71 -0.47
CA LYS A 201 -4.35 20.64 -1.61
C LYS A 201 -5.74 20.65 -2.24
N HIS A 202 -6.47 19.54 -2.16
CA HIS A 202 -7.88 19.49 -2.56
C HIS A 202 -8.81 20.16 -1.54
N LYS A 203 -8.51 20.09 -0.23
CA LYS A 203 -9.22 20.89 0.80
C LYS A 203 -9.00 22.39 0.59
N GLU A 204 -7.75 22.81 0.34
CA GLU A 204 -7.39 24.21 0.06
C GLU A 204 -8.02 24.74 -1.24
N ASN A 205 -8.12 23.90 -2.27
CA ASN A 205 -8.70 24.28 -3.55
C ASN A 205 -9.46 23.11 -4.20
N PRO A 206 -10.78 22.98 -3.95
CA PRO A 206 -11.61 21.88 -4.46
C PRO A 206 -11.74 21.84 -6.00
N ARG A 207 -11.30 22.88 -6.70
CA ARG A 207 -11.34 22.98 -8.17
C ARG A 207 -10.08 22.41 -8.85
N LYS A 208 -9.04 22.07 -8.08
CA LYS A 208 -7.81 21.49 -8.66
C LYS A 208 -8.10 20.10 -9.23
N THR A 209 -7.66 19.90 -10.47
CA THR A 209 -7.77 18.59 -11.13
C THR A 209 -6.76 17.61 -10.55
N TYR A 210 -7.02 16.31 -10.66
CA TYR A 210 -6.11 15.26 -10.19
C TYR A 210 -4.67 15.39 -10.74
N ASP A 211 -4.51 15.82 -12.00
CA ASP A 211 -3.19 16.06 -12.60
C ASP A 211 -2.44 17.25 -11.99
N GLN A 212 -3.16 18.29 -11.54
CA GLN A 212 -2.57 19.43 -10.85
C GLN A 212 -2.13 19.02 -9.44
N LEU A 213 -2.97 18.26 -8.73
CA LEU A 213 -2.63 17.70 -7.42
C LEU A 213 -1.43 16.75 -7.50
N LYS A 214 -1.30 15.97 -8.58
CA LYS A 214 -0.14 15.11 -8.81
C LYS A 214 1.14 15.94 -9.01
N LYS A 215 1.08 17.03 -9.77
CA LYS A 215 2.23 17.95 -9.92
C LYS A 215 2.62 18.61 -8.60
N ASP A 216 1.64 18.96 -7.77
CA ASP A 216 1.90 19.52 -6.44
C ASP A 216 2.63 18.50 -5.54
N VAL A 217 2.24 17.22 -5.59
CA VAL A 217 2.96 16.14 -4.89
C VAL A 217 4.38 15.98 -5.39
N GLU A 218 4.60 15.97 -6.70
CA GLU A 218 5.95 15.82 -7.27
C GLU A 218 6.84 17.02 -6.92
N ASN A 219 6.32 18.24 -6.99
CA ASN A 219 7.05 19.45 -6.59
C ASN A 219 7.42 19.40 -5.11
N PHE A 220 6.48 18.99 -4.26
CA PHE A 220 6.72 18.84 -2.82
C PHE A 220 7.76 17.74 -2.55
N LYS A 221 7.69 16.59 -3.25
CA LYS A 221 8.71 15.53 -3.16
C LYS A 221 10.09 15.98 -3.62
N ILE A 222 10.18 16.85 -4.63
CA ILE A 222 11.45 17.43 -5.10
C ILE A 222 12.00 18.41 -4.05
N GLU A 223 11.15 19.22 -3.44
CA GLU A 223 11.51 20.14 -2.36
C GLU A 223 11.97 19.38 -1.10
N LEU A 224 11.32 18.25 -0.79
CA LEU A 224 11.74 17.29 0.24
C LEU A 224 13.09 16.61 -0.06
N LYS A 225 13.41 16.38 -1.34
CA LYS A 225 14.60 15.68 -1.81
C LYS A 225 15.66 16.63 -2.41
N GLY A 226 15.74 17.87 -1.92
CA GLY A 226 16.86 18.78 -2.18
C GLY A 226 18.22 18.12 -1.86
N PRO A 227 19.37 18.69 -2.27
CA PRO A 227 20.67 18.03 -2.29
C PRO A 227 21.00 17.40 -0.92
N GLN A 228 20.76 16.09 -0.81
CA GLN A 228 20.90 15.34 0.43
C GLN A 228 22.38 15.10 0.70
N ARG A 229 22.94 15.93 1.57
CA ARG A 229 24.10 15.57 2.37
C ARG A 229 23.64 14.60 3.47
N GLU A 230 24.48 13.63 3.82
CA GLU A 230 24.20 12.71 4.93
C GLU A 230 23.81 13.51 6.18
N GLY A 231 22.58 13.34 6.65
CA GLY A 231 22.04 14.01 7.85
C GLY A 231 21.06 15.16 7.62
N GLU A 232 20.78 15.58 6.37
CA GLU A 232 19.82 16.66 6.04
C GLU A 232 18.63 16.17 5.20
N GLY A 233 18.17 14.93 5.44
CA GLY A 233 16.84 14.50 5.01
C GLY A 233 15.81 14.91 6.06
N LEU A 234 14.57 15.23 5.64
CA LEU A 234 13.46 15.41 6.58
C LEU A 234 13.34 14.12 7.39
N GLY A 235 13.56 14.24 8.69
CA GLY A 235 13.55 13.12 9.61
C GLY A 235 12.10 12.75 9.93
N GLN A 236 11.94 11.64 10.65
CA GLN A 236 10.66 11.19 11.20
C GLN A 236 9.87 12.34 11.85
N ALA A 237 10.57 13.28 12.51
CA ALA A 237 9.98 14.44 13.16
C ALA A 237 9.26 15.41 12.21
N ASP A 238 9.75 15.58 10.97
CA ASP A 238 9.15 16.48 10.00
C ASP A 238 7.96 15.83 9.29
N ILE A 239 8.03 14.52 9.07
CA ILE A 239 6.91 13.70 8.61
C ILE A 239 5.81 13.74 9.68
N ASP A 240 6.14 13.51 10.95
CA ASP A 240 5.22 13.60 12.08
C ASP A 240 4.61 15.00 12.22
N ALA A 241 5.39 16.07 12.03
CA ALA A 241 4.88 17.44 12.03
C ALA A 241 3.89 17.68 10.88
N LEU A 242 4.16 17.12 9.70
CA LEU A 242 3.27 17.23 8.55
C LEU A 242 1.97 16.45 8.76
N LEU A 243 2.07 15.24 9.32
CA LEU A 243 0.94 14.38 9.65
C LEU A 243 0.06 14.98 10.74
N ASN A 244 0.66 15.58 11.77
CA ASN A 244 -0.06 16.29 12.83
C ASN A 244 -0.70 17.61 12.38
N SER A 245 -0.33 18.12 11.20
CA SER A 245 -0.87 19.35 10.63
C SER A 245 -2.04 19.15 9.64
N MET A 246 -2.43 17.89 9.37
CA MET A 246 -3.55 17.50 8.48
C MET A 246 -4.86 17.26 9.22
#